data_AF-A0A9Q3L7Y9-F1
#
_entry.id   AF-A0A9Q3L7Y9-F1
#
_cell.length_a   1.000
_cell.length_b   1.000
_cell.length_c   1.000
_cell.angle_alpha   90.00
_cell.angle_beta   90.00
_cell.angle_gamma   90.00
#
_symmetry.space_group_name_H-M   'P 1'
#
loop_
_entity.id
_entity.type
_entity.pdbx_description
1 polymer ?
#
loop_
_entity_poly.entity_id
_entity_poly.type
_entity_poly.pdbx_seq_one_letter_code
_entity_poly.pdbx_strand_id
1 'polypeptide(L)'
;MSEFWFTITLMLTAIIGYFIGFYTWELKWIKKISSWIIVPLPFIVLLLIATPMIIENVNGEIILYSAGFPTCLFMGFSVCVFLNRWDIWRKLRIDKAKKAAGWTKYDTKEKKGKK
;
A
#
# COMPACT_ATOMS: atom_id res chain seq x y z
N MET A 1 15.58 25.08 -2.92
CA MET A 1 14.27 24.99 -2.23
C MET A 1 14.57 24.78 -0.75
N SER A 2 13.86 25.41 0.20
CA SER A 2 14.15 25.12 1.63
C SER A 2 13.79 23.67 1.96
N GLU A 3 14.50 23.06 2.91
CA GLU A 3 14.28 21.67 3.35
C GLU A 3 12.82 21.41 3.76
N PHE A 4 12.16 22.43 4.31
CA PHE A 4 10.75 22.41 4.66
C PHE A 4 9.83 22.22 3.43
N TRP A 5 10.01 23.04 2.39
CA TRP A 5 9.22 22.92 1.16
C TRP A 5 9.48 21.61 0.42
N PHE A 6 10.73 21.13 0.46
CA PHE A 6 11.08 19.84 -0.11
C PHE A 6 10.34 18.69 0.60
N THR A 7 10.35 18.70 1.93
CA THR A 7 9.64 17.71 2.76
C THR A 7 8.14 17.69 2.49
N ILE A 8 7.51 18.88 2.39
CA ILE A 8 6.08 18.98 2.02
C ILE A 8 5.83 18.34 0.65
N THR A 9 6.70 18.60 -0.32
CA THR A 9 6.52 18.06 -1.67
C THR A 9 6.64 16.53 -1.67
N LEU A 10 7.57 15.96 -0.91
CA LEU A 10 7.67 14.51 -0.73
C LEU A 10 6.43 13.90 -0.06
N MET A 11 5.88 14.55 0.97
CA MET A 11 4.63 14.12 1.61
C MET A 11 3.45 14.13 0.62
N LEU A 12 3.31 15.21 -0.16
CA LEU A 12 2.29 15.29 -1.20
C LEU A 12 2.45 14.19 -2.25
N THR A 13 3.70 13.85 -2.62
CA THR A 13 4.00 12.75 -3.55
C THR A 13 3.53 11.41 -2.98
N ALA A 14 3.75 11.15 -1.69
CA ALA A 14 3.25 9.95 -1.04
C ALA A 14 1.72 9.91 -1.00
N ILE A 15 1.06 11.04 -0.73
CA ILE A 15 -0.41 11.14 -0.77
C ILE A 15 -0.94 10.82 -2.17
N ILE A 16 -0.32 11.38 -3.21
CA ILE A 16 -0.68 11.06 -4.62
C ILE A 16 -0.51 9.57 -4.89
N GLY A 17 0.61 8.97 -4.47
CA GLY A 17 0.85 7.54 -4.60
C GLY A 17 -0.20 6.68 -3.91
N TYR A 18 -0.65 7.09 -2.72
CA TYR A 18 -1.75 6.44 -2.01
C TYR A 18 -3.05 6.47 -2.82
N PHE A 19 -3.42 7.63 -3.36
CA PHE A 19 -4.63 7.74 -4.19
C PHE A 19 -4.54 6.90 -5.46
N ILE A 20 -3.39 6.85 -6.12
CA ILE A 20 -3.16 5.93 -7.25
C ILE A 20 -3.41 4.49 -6.80
N GLY A 21 -2.85 4.07 -5.66
CA GLY A 21 -3.09 2.75 -5.09
C GLY A 21 -4.58 2.48 -4.83
N PHE A 22 -5.30 3.48 -4.34
CA PHE A 22 -6.73 3.39 -4.05
C PHE A 22 -7.56 3.22 -5.33
N TYR A 23 -7.37 4.07 -6.34
CA TYR A 23 -8.11 3.98 -7.61
C TYR A 23 -7.79 2.71 -8.39
N THR A 24 -6.53 2.29 -8.35
CA THR A 24 -6.09 1.10 -9.10
C THR A 24 -6.41 -0.21 -8.38
N TRP A 25 -6.73 -0.17 -7.07
CA TRP A 25 -7.13 -1.34 -6.30
C TRP A 25 -8.31 -2.10 -6.91
N GLU A 26 -9.26 -1.39 -7.53
CA GLU A 26 -10.41 -2.04 -8.16
C GLU A 26 -10.05 -2.94 -9.35
N LEU A 27 -8.86 -2.75 -9.92
CA LEU A 27 -8.41 -3.52 -11.06
C LEU A 27 -8.00 -4.95 -10.63
N LYS A 28 -8.54 -5.96 -11.33
CA LYS A 28 -8.38 -7.39 -10.99
C LYS A 28 -6.92 -7.87 -10.90
N TRP A 29 -6.02 -7.29 -11.68
CA TRP A 29 -4.59 -7.63 -11.73
C TRP A 29 -3.83 -7.21 -10.47
N ILE A 30 -4.12 -6.04 -9.89
CA ILE A 30 -3.45 -5.57 -8.66
C ILE A 30 -3.79 -6.46 -7.45
N LYS A 31 -5.00 -7.02 -7.43
CA LYS A 31 -5.41 -8.01 -6.43
C LYS A 31 -4.62 -9.33 -6.53
N LYS A 32 -4.04 -9.65 -7.68
CA LYS A 32 -3.25 -10.89 -7.91
C LYS A 32 -1.78 -10.76 -7.53
N ILE A 33 -1.21 -9.55 -7.55
CA ILE A 33 0.21 -9.35 -7.26
C ILE A 33 0.50 -9.76 -5.80
N SER A 34 1.62 -10.42 -5.52
CA SER A 34 1.94 -10.83 -4.13
C SER A 34 2.26 -9.63 -3.24
N SER A 35 1.81 -9.64 -1.97
CA SER A 35 2.14 -8.57 -1.01
C SER A 35 3.64 -8.47 -0.77
N TRP A 36 4.33 -9.61 -0.88
CA TRP A 36 5.79 -9.70 -0.77
C TRP A 36 6.54 -8.93 -1.85
N ILE A 37 5.89 -8.58 -2.97
CA ILE A 37 6.48 -7.76 -4.03
C ILE A 37 6.15 -6.29 -3.81
N ILE A 38 4.92 -5.99 -3.37
CA ILE A 38 4.43 -4.62 -3.24
C ILE A 38 5.03 -3.91 -2.03
N VAL A 39 5.10 -4.58 -0.87
CA VAL A 39 5.62 -3.96 0.36
C VAL A 39 7.08 -3.48 0.23
N PRO A 40 8.02 -4.25 -0.35
CA PRO A 40 9.39 -3.79 -0.54
C PRO A 40 9.59 -2.86 -1.75
N LEU A 41 8.55 -2.62 -2.57
CA LEU A 41 8.65 -1.83 -3.79
C LEU A 41 9.31 -0.45 -3.60
N PRO A 42 9.04 0.33 -2.53
CA PRO A 42 9.70 1.62 -2.32
C PRO A 42 11.22 1.47 -2.15
N PHE A 43 11.66 0.41 -1.47
CA PHE A 43 13.09 0.14 -1.26
C PHE A 43 13.76 -0.37 -2.53
N ILE A 44 13.07 -1.20 -3.31
CA ILE A 44 13.56 -1.66 -4.61
C ILE A 44 13.80 -0.47 -5.52
N VAL A 45 12.86 0.47 -5.58
CA VAL A 45 12.98 1.69 -6.39
C VAL A 45 14.12 2.57 -5.88
N LEU A 46 14.25 2.73 -4.57
CA LEU A 46 15.35 3.48 -3.97
C LEU A 46 16.71 2.85 -4.33
N LEU A 47 16.86 1.53 -4.23
CA LEU A 47 18.09 0.84 -4.60
C LEU A 47 18.40 0.96 -6.10
N LEU A 48 17.40 0.78 -6.95
CA LEU A 48 17.59 0.85 -8.41
C LEU A 48 17.99 2.24 -8.90
N ILE A 49 17.58 3.31 -8.20
CA ILE A 49 17.87 4.69 -8.61
C ILE A 49 19.06 5.26 -7.84
N ALA A 50 19.03 5.19 -6.50
CA ALA A 50 20.05 5.80 -5.67
C ALA A 50 21.39 5.06 -5.77
N THR A 51 21.42 3.72 -5.81
CA THR A 51 22.68 2.98 -5.79
C THR A 51 23.57 3.28 -7.01
N PRO A 52 23.07 3.28 -8.26
CA PRO A 52 23.89 3.70 -9.42
C PRO A 52 24.43 5.13 -9.27
N MET A 53 23.60 6.06 -8.81
CA MET A 53 24.01 7.46 -8.67
C MET A 53 25.05 7.66 -7.55
N ILE A 54 24.97 6.87 -6.48
CA ILE A 54 25.99 6.85 -5.42
C ILE A 54 27.30 6.30 -5.97
N ILE A 55 27.26 5.23 -6.76
CA ILE A 55 28.46 4.63 -7.39
C ILE A 55 29.16 5.65 -8.31
N GLU A 56 28.37 6.44 -9.06
CA GLU A 56 28.87 7.50 -9.93
C GLU A 56 29.23 8.81 -9.20
N ASN A 57 29.22 8.83 -7.85
CA ASN A 57 29.50 10.00 -7.02
C ASN A 57 28.68 11.25 -7.40
N VAL A 58 27.42 11.07 -7.82
CA VAL A 58 26.52 12.17 -8.11
C VAL A 58 26.27 12.99 -6.85
N ASN A 59 26.07 14.30 -7.00
CA ASN A 59 25.75 15.19 -5.88
C ASN A 59 24.55 14.66 -5.07
N GLY A 60 24.70 14.60 -3.75
CA GLY A 60 23.70 14.06 -2.83
C GLY A 60 22.33 14.73 -2.91
N GLU A 61 22.26 16.04 -3.22
CA GLU A 61 20.98 16.71 -3.45
C GLU A 61 20.27 16.12 -4.66
N ILE A 62 20.97 15.93 -5.77
CA ILE A 62 20.40 15.35 -7.00
C ILE A 62 19.88 13.94 -6.71
N ILE A 63 20.65 13.12 -5.97
CA ILE A 63 20.22 11.78 -5.55
C ILE A 63 18.93 11.86 -4.71
N LEU A 64 18.88 12.77 -3.74
CA LEU A 64 17.74 12.97 -2.86
C LEU A 64 16.47 13.33 -3.64
N TYR A 65 16.57 14.24 -4.62
CA TYR A 65 15.44 14.59 -5.48
C TYR A 65 15.07 13.41 -6.40
N SER A 66 16.03 12.85 -7.13
CA SER A 66 15.78 11.81 -8.14
C SER A 66 15.26 10.50 -7.55
N ALA A 67 15.77 10.07 -6.40
CA ALA A 67 15.32 8.84 -5.74
C ALA A 67 14.17 9.08 -4.74
N GLY A 68 14.12 10.25 -4.09
CA GLY A 68 13.14 10.57 -3.06
C GLY A 68 11.70 10.59 -3.59
N PHE A 69 11.46 11.32 -4.68
CA PHE A 69 10.12 11.38 -5.29
C PHE A 69 9.54 10.00 -5.67
N PRO A 70 10.22 9.17 -6.49
CA PRO A 70 9.67 7.87 -6.85
C PRO A 70 9.54 6.94 -5.63
N THR A 71 10.49 6.99 -4.68
CA THR A 71 10.38 6.22 -3.43
C THR A 71 9.11 6.59 -2.65
N CYS A 72 8.86 7.88 -2.42
CA CYS A 72 7.67 8.35 -1.70
C CYS A 72 6.38 8.00 -2.45
N LEU A 73 6.35 8.12 -3.79
CA LEU A 73 5.21 7.73 -4.61
C LEU A 73 4.87 6.24 -4.42
N PHE A 74 5.86 5.35 -4.58
CA PHE A 74 5.67 3.92 -4.40
C PHE A 74 5.39 3.55 -2.94
N MET A 75 5.89 4.31 -1.96
CA MET A 75 5.56 4.14 -0.55
C MET A 75 4.07 4.36 -0.31
N GLY A 76 3.51 5.46 -0.80
CA GLY A 76 2.07 5.73 -0.74
C GLY A 76 1.24 4.61 -1.36
N PHE A 77 1.61 4.19 -2.57
CA PHE A 77 0.96 3.08 -3.27
C PHE A 77 0.99 1.77 -2.44
N SER A 78 2.16 1.44 -1.90
CA SER A 78 2.39 0.21 -1.14
C SER A 78 1.60 0.20 0.17
N VAL A 79 1.54 1.34 0.86
CA VAL A 79 0.72 1.51 2.06
C VAL A 79 -0.76 1.29 1.75
N CYS A 80 -1.28 1.89 0.68
CA CYS A 80 -2.68 1.69 0.28
C CYS A 80 -3.01 0.22 0.04
N VAL A 81 -2.18 -0.46 -0.76
CA VAL A 81 -2.38 -1.88 -1.06
C VAL A 81 -2.27 -2.74 0.20
N PHE A 82 -1.33 -2.43 1.08
CA PHE A 82 -1.18 -3.15 2.35
C PHE A 82 -2.43 -3.00 3.23
N LEU A 83 -2.94 -1.77 3.41
CA LEU A 83 -4.14 -1.51 4.22
C LEU A 83 -5.37 -2.23 3.66
N ASN A 84 -5.57 -2.19 2.34
CA ASN A 84 -6.69 -2.90 1.71
C ASN A 84 -6.63 -4.41 1.93
N ARG A 85 -5.44 -5.01 1.85
CA ARG A 85 -5.25 -6.45 2.11
C ARG A 85 -5.40 -6.80 3.57
N TRP A 86 -4.90 -5.93 4.45
CA TRP A 86 -5.06 -6.08 5.88
C TRP A 86 -6.54 -6.09 6.28
N ASP A 87 -7.35 -5.19 5.72
CA ASP A 87 -8.79 -5.14 5.98
C ASP A 87 -9.51 -6.41 5.51
N ILE A 88 -9.17 -6.94 4.33
CA ILE A 88 -9.69 -8.22 3.84
C ILE A 88 -9.31 -9.37 4.77
N TRP A 89 -8.03 -9.44 5.16
CA TRP A 89 -7.54 -10.49 6.06
C TRP A 89 -8.22 -10.41 7.44
N ARG A 90 -8.40 -9.19 7.97
CA ARG A 90 -9.09 -8.94 9.24
C ARG A 90 -10.55 -9.37 9.16
N LYS A 91 -11.27 -9.03 8.09
CA LYS A 91 -12.66 -9.47 7.86
C LYS A 91 -12.77 -10.99 7.85
N LEU A 92 -11.89 -11.68 7.11
CA LEU A 92 -11.86 -13.15 7.08
C LEU A 92 -11.58 -13.79 8.45
N ARG A 93 -10.70 -13.19 9.26
CA ARG A 93 -10.42 -13.63 10.63
C ARG A 93 -11.63 -13.46 11.53
N ILE A 94 -12.29 -12.31 11.48
CA ILE A 94 -13.50 -12.02 12.26
C ILE A 94 -14.64 -12.97 11.86
N ASP A 95 -14.84 -13.20 10.56
CA ASP A 95 -15.89 -14.11 10.06
C ASP A 95 -15.64 -15.56 10.49
N LYS A 96 -14.39 -16.01 10.47
CA LYS A 96 -14.01 -17.33 11.01
C LYS A 96 -14.29 -17.42 12.51
N ALA A 97 -13.95 -16.39 13.28
CA ALA A 97 -14.22 -16.35 14.72
C ALA A 97 -15.73 -16.37 15.03
N LYS A 98 -16.54 -15.58 14.31
CA LYS A 98 -18.00 -15.58 14.44
C LYS A 98 -18.62 -16.94 14.11
N LYS A 99 -18.13 -17.61 13.06
CA LYS A 99 -18.55 -18.98 12.70
C LYS A 99 -18.19 -19.99 13.79
N ALA A 100 -16.98 -19.91 14.35
CA ALA A 100 -16.54 -20.80 15.44
C ALA A 100 -17.31 -20.57 16.75
N ALA A 101 -17.70 -19.33 17.06
CA ALA A 101 -18.50 -18.98 18.22
C ALA A 101 -20.00 -19.38 18.11
N GLY A 102 -20.42 -20.04 17.03
CA GLY A 102 -21.80 -20.51 16.85
C GLY A 102 -22.83 -19.42 16.54
N TRP A 103 -22.40 -18.18 16.27
CA TRP A 103 -23.30 -17.06 15.95
C TRP A 103 -24.10 -17.27 14.65
N THR A 104 -23.67 -18.19 13.78
CA THR A 104 -24.39 -18.55 12.55
C THR A 104 -25.72 -19.27 12.78
N LYS A 105 -26.04 -19.73 14.01
CA LYS A 105 -27.34 -20.35 14.32
C LYS A 105 -28.52 -19.36 14.39
N TYR A 106 -28.28 -18.06 14.53
CA TYR A 106 -29.35 -17.06 14.55
C TYR A 106 -29.78 -16.59 13.15
N ASP A 107 -28.85 -16.41 12.21
CA ASP A 107 -29.18 -15.99 10.83
C ASP A 107 -29.97 -17.04 10.04
N THR A 108 -29.84 -18.34 10.37
CA THR A 108 -30.56 -19.40 9.64
C THR A 108 -32.01 -19.55 10.08
N LYS A 109 -32.36 -19.12 11.31
CA LYS A 109 -33.75 -19.20 11.82
C LYS A 109 -34.62 -18.07 11.26
N GLU A 110 -34.08 -16.85 11.10
CA GLU A 110 -34.83 -15.75 10.47
C GLU A 110 -35.19 -16.02 9.00
N LYS A 111 -34.30 -16.67 8.23
CA LYS A 111 -34.59 -17.02 6.83
C LYS A 111 -35.58 -18.18 6.65
N LYS A 112 -35.82 -19.00 7.68
CA LYS A 112 -36.82 -20.08 7.63
C LYS A 112 -38.20 -19.66 8.17
N GLY A 113 -38.33 -18.49 8.79
CA GLY A 113 -39.59 -17.94 9.30
C GLY A 113 -40.36 -17.03 8.31
N LYS A 114 -39.85 -16.84 7.09
CA LYS A 114 -40.50 -16.07 6.01
C LYS A 114 -40.81 -16.96 4.80
N LYS A 115 -41.40 -18.13 5.03
CA LYS A 115 -42.10 -18.90 3.99
C LYS A 115 -43.59 -18.88 4.27
#